data_AF-A0AAV3S5D2-F1
#
_entry.id   AF-A0AAV3S5D2-F1
#
_cell.length_a   1.000
_cell.length_b   1.000
_cell.length_c   1.000
_cell.angle_alpha   90.00
_cell.angle_beta   90.00
_cell.angle_gamma   90.00
#
_symmetry.space_group_name_H-M   'P 1'
#
loop_
_entity.id
_entity.type
_entity.pdbx_description
1 polymer ?
#
loop_
_entity_poly.entity_id
_entity_poly.type
_entity_poly.pdbx_seq_one_letter_code
_entity_poly.pdbx_strand_id
1 'polypeptide(L)'
;MSDDEDVRVWFVGREYTDKGMLTVRYATPDGERRFEKQQSLNAPDPTAARDVDPAKLVPVADDDVADRYRTEVERVRESNAPGDPV
;
A
#
# COMPACT_ATOMS: atom_id res chain seq x y z
N MET A 1 2.09 1.67 -25.99
CA MET A 1 1.89 2.32 -24.68
C MET A 1 2.52 1.37 -23.68
N SER A 2 3.43 1.86 -22.86
CA SER A 2 4.43 1.03 -22.15
C SER A 2 3.78 -0.13 -21.41
N ASP A 3 4.29 -1.33 -21.68
CA ASP A 3 3.99 -2.60 -21.01
C ASP A 3 4.75 -2.63 -19.67
N ASP A 4 4.60 -1.59 -18.86
CA ASP A 4 5.16 -1.62 -17.49
C ASP A 4 4.22 -2.51 -16.68
N GLU A 5 4.64 -3.76 -16.50
CA GLU A 5 3.92 -4.75 -15.70
C GLU A 5 3.55 -4.13 -14.34
N ASP A 6 2.24 -4.14 -14.02
CA ASP A 6 1.77 -3.59 -12.74
C ASP A 6 2.53 -4.25 -11.58
N VAL A 7 3.02 -3.43 -10.66
CA VAL A 7 3.75 -3.92 -9.48
C VAL A 7 2.76 -4.21 -8.36
N ARG A 8 2.83 -5.41 -7.80
CA ARG A 8 2.05 -5.76 -6.63
C ARG A 8 2.58 -5.07 -5.39
N VAL A 9 1.72 -4.27 -4.76
CA VAL A 9 1.98 -3.60 -3.49
C VAL A 9 1.02 -4.11 -2.41
N TRP A 10 1.47 -4.07 -1.15
CA TRP A 10 0.79 -4.63 0.00
C TRP A 10 0.44 -3.54 1.01
N PHE A 11 -0.68 -3.70 1.71
CA PHE A 11 -1.16 -2.73 2.68
C PHE A 11 -0.16 -2.61 3.84
N VAL A 12 0.22 -1.37 4.17
CA VAL A 12 1.14 -1.08 5.28
C VAL A 12 0.56 -0.13 6.31
N GLY A 13 -0.62 0.43 6.04
CA GLY A 13 -1.32 1.25 7.01
C GLY A 13 -2.40 2.14 6.43
N ARG A 14 -3.19 2.70 7.34
CA ARG A 14 -4.23 3.67 7.03
C ARG A 14 -4.23 4.79 8.08
N GLU A 15 -4.59 5.98 7.65
CA GLU A 15 -4.67 7.16 8.49
C GLU A 15 -6.00 7.88 8.28
N TYR A 16 -6.70 8.14 9.39
CA TYR A 16 -7.99 8.81 9.38
C TYR A 16 -7.79 10.32 9.45
N THR A 17 -8.52 11.03 8.59
CA THR A 17 -8.57 12.49 8.59
C THR A 17 -9.88 12.99 9.19
N ASP A 18 -9.88 14.23 9.67
CA ASP A 18 -11.00 14.93 10.29
C ASP A 18 -12.19 15.21 9.34
N LYS A 19 -12.01 15.01 8.04
CA LYS A 19 -13.01 15.30 6.98
C LYS A 19 -13.75 14.06 6.49
N GLY A 20 -13.72 12.96 7.23
CA GLY A 20 -14.35 11.70 6.79
C GLY A 20 -13.63 11.06 5.61
N MET A 21 -12.31 11.26 5.53
CA MET A 21 -11.44 10.62 4.53
C MET A 21 -10.38 9.75 5.20
N LEU A 22 -9.97 8.71 4.51
CA LEU A 22 -8.95 7.74 4.87
C LEU A 22 -7.84 7.79 3.84
N THR A 23 -6.61 8.01 4.31
CA THR A 23 -5.41 7.83 3.52
C THR A 23 -4.93 6.40 3.70
N VAL A 24 -4.84 5.65 2.60
CA VAL A 24 -4.37 4.27 2.60
C VAL A 24 -3.00 4.20 1.94
N ARG A 25 -2.07 3.52 2.60
CA ARG A 25 -0.70 3.33 2.12
C ARG A 25 -0.45 1.86 1.81
N TYR A 26 0.19 1.65 0.69
CA TYR A 26 0.71 0.39 0.22
C TYR A 26 2.20 0.51 -0.02
N ALA A 27 2.95 -0.58 0.12
CA ALA A 27 4.37 -0.63 -0.20
C ALA A 27 4.72 -1.85 -1.05
N THR A 28 5.81 -1.75 -1.80
CA THR A 28 6.44 -2.91 -2.43
C THR A 28 6.93 -3.90 -1.37
N PRO A 29 7.08 -5.20 -1.70
CA PRO A 29 7.57 -6.21 -0.74
C PRO A 29 8.91 -5.87 -0.10
N ASP A 30 9.78 -5.15 -0.81
CA ASP A 30 11.07 -4.65 -0.33
C ASP A 30 10.95 -3.44 0.61
N GLY A 31 9.81 -2.73 0.61
CA GLY A 31 9.56 -1.52 1.41
C GLY A 31 10.10 -0.22 0.81
N GLU A 32 10.86 -0.28 -0.29
CA GLU A 32 11.59 0.86 -0.86
C GLU A 32 10.70 1.82 -1.66
N ARG A 33 9.52 1.36 -2.07
CA ARG A 33 8.56 2.14 -2.85
C ARG A 33 7.18 2.03 -2.24
N ARG A 34 6.45 3.15 -2.23
CA ARG A 34 5.08 3.22 -1.68
C ARG A 34 4.09 3.80 -2.67
N PHE A 35 2.85 3.35 -2.55
CA PHE A 35 1.68 3.93 -3.18
C PHE A 35 0.75 4.46 -2.08
N GLU A 36 0.28 5.69 -2.24
CA GLU A 36 -0.71 6.28 -1.34
C GLU A 36 -1.94 6.71 -2.13
N LYS A 37 -3.12 6.43 -1.57
CA LYS A 37 -4.38 6.94 -2.11
C LYS A 37 -5.26 7.44 -0.98
N GLN A 38 -6.06 8.45 -1.28
CA GLN A 38 -7.09 8.93 -0.37
C GLN A 38 -8.47 8.42 -0.83
N GLN A 39 -9.29 7.98 0.11
CA GLN A 39 -10.66 7.56 -0.15
C GLN A 39 -11.62 8.02 0.95
N SER A 40 -12.92 8.08 0.65
CA SER A 40 -13.94 8.36 1.66
C SER A 40 -14.07 7.18 2.63
N LEU A 41 -14.50 7.45 3.87
CA LEU A 41 -14.86 6.38 4.83
C LEU A 41 -16.05 5.52 4.39
N ASN A 42 -16.84 6.00 3.42
CA ASN A 42 -17.92 5.21 2.82
C ASN A 42 -17.44 4.30 1.68
N ALA A 43 -16.16 4.37 1.30
CA ALA A 43 -15.59 3.47 0.31
C ALA A 43 -15.39 2.07 0.91
N PRO A 44 -15.34 1.02 0.07
CA PRO A 44 -14.99 -0.32 0.53
C PRO A 44 -13.65 -0.34 1.27
N ASP A 45 -13.53 -1.27 2.21
CA ASP A 45 -12.28 -1.50 2.92
C ASP A 45 -11.12 -1.75 1.94
N PRO A 46 -9.92 -1.25 2.24
CA PRO A 46 -8.75 -1.55 1.44
C PRO A 46 -8.50 -3.06 1.41
N THR A 47 -8.01 -3.55 0.28
CA THR A 47 -7.54 -4.93 0.16
C THR A 47 -6.12 -5.06 0.69
N ALA A 48 -5.73 -6.27 1.06
CA ALA A 48 -4.40 -6.62 1.55
C ALA A 48 -3.30 -6.34 0.51
N ALA A 49 -3.59 -6.51 -0.78
CA ALA A 49 -2.69 -6.13 -1.85
C ALA A 49 -3.44 -5.51 -3.04
N ARG A 50 -2.67 -4.87 -3.92
CA ARG A 50 -3.16 -4.29 -5.17
C ARG A 50 -2.04 -4.26 -6.19
N ASP A 51 -2.38 -4.44 -7.45
CA ASP A 51 -1.48 -4.23 -8.58
C ASP A 51 -1.54 -2.74 -9.02
N VAL A 52 -0.38 -2.09 -9.09
CA VAL A 52 -0.25 -0.64 -9.33
C VAL A 52 0.86 -0.37 -10.34
N ASP A 53 0.54 0.43 -11.35
CA ASP A 53 1.50 1.05 -12.26
C ASP A 53 2.73 1.61 -11.51
N PRO A 54 3.95 1.13 -11.81
CA PRO A 54 5.17 1.54 -11.13
C PRO A 54 5.45 3.05 -11.24
N ALA A 55 4.91 3.75 -12.25
CA ALA A 55 5.04 5.20 -12.36
C ALA A 55 4.27 5.97 -11.27
N LYS A 56 3.33 5.32 -10.57
CA LYS A 56 2.59 5.89 -9.43
C LYS A 56 3.29 5.64 -8.09
N LEU A 57 4.35 4.83 -8.08
CA LEU A 57 5.11 4.53 -6.88
C LEU A 57 6.07 5.68 -6.57
N VAL A 58 6.14 6.03 -5.30
CA VAL A 58 7.04 7.04 -4.76
C VAL A 58 8.13 6.33 -3.96
N PRO A 59 9.43 6.65 -4.17
CA PRO A 59 10.49 6.06 -3.37
C PRO A 59 10.38 6.50 -1.90
N VAL A 60 10.71 5.58 -1.00
CA VAL A 60 10.83 5.82 0.44
C VAL A 60 12.29 6.18 0.70
N ALA A 61 12.53 7.45 1.05
CA ALA A 61 13.89 7.96 1.24
C ALA A 61 14.49 7.67 2.63
N ASP A 62 13.67 7.17 3.55
CA ASP A 62 14.03 6.94 4.95
C ASP A 62 14.08 5.43 5.18
N ASP A 63 15.26 4.91 5.50
CA ASP A 63 15.52 3.48 5.66
C ASP A 63 14.71 2.88 6.83
N ASP A 64 14.54 3.61 7.93
CA ASP A 64 13.73 3.16 9.06
C ASP A 64 12.25 3.00 8.65
N VAL A 65 11.76 3.88 7.78
CA VAL A 65 10.40 3.77 7.21
C VAL A 65 10.30 2.59 6.24
N ALA A 66 11.32 2.37 5.40
CA ALA A 66 11.35 1.26 4.46
C ALA A 66 11.37 -0.10 5.18
N ASP A 67 12.17 -0.24 6.23
CA ASP A 67 12.23 -1.44 7.08
C ASP A 67 10.88 -1.71 7.76
N ARG A 68 10.25 -0.66 8.31
CA ARG A 68 8.92 -0.79 8.89
C ARG A 68 7.89 -1.28 7.86
N TYR A 69 7.92 -0.72 6.65
CA TYR A 69 7.01 -1.16 5.59
C TYR A 69 7.26 -2.60 5.21
N ARG A 70 8.51 -3.04 5.06
CA ARG A 70 8.84 -4.44 4.78
C ARG A 70 8.22 -5.38 5.82
N THR A 71 8.41 -5.09 7.10
CA THR A 71 7.83 -5.90 8.19
C THR A 71 6.30 -5.95 8.13
N GLU A 72 5.64 -4.83 7.88
CA GLU A 72 4.17 -4.83 7.75
C GLU A 72 3.69 -5.59 6.51
N VAL A 73 4.41 -5.47 5.38
CA VAL A 73 4.09 -6.24 4.17
C VAL A 73 4.20 -7.74 4.43
N GLU A 74 5.26 -8.20 5.07
CA GLU A 74 5.44 -9.60 5.45
C GLU A 74 4.26 -10.08 6.31
N ARG A 75 3.95 -9.34 7.38
CA ARG A 75 2.85 -9.66 8.29
C ARG A 75 1.50 -9.76 7.57
N VAL A 76 1.17 -8.80 6.70
CA VAL A 76 -0.10 -8.78 5.96
C VAL A 76 -0.15 -9.94 4.98
N ARG A 77 0.94 -10.20 4.26
CA ARG A 77 1.04 -11.29 3.28
C ARG A 77 0.94 -12.67 3.89
N GLU A 78 1.49 -12.87 5.09
CA GLU A 78 1.38 -14.14 5.82
C GLU A 78 -0.03 -14.39 6.33
N SER A 79 -0.78 -13.33 6.65
CA SER A 79 -2.09 -13.43 7.30
C SER A 79 -3.28 -13.33 6.34
N ASN A 80 -3.09 -12.79 5.13
CA ASN A 80 -4.18 -12.43 4.21
C ASN A 80 -3.85 -12.81 2.75
N ALA A 81 -4.86 -13.23 2.01
CA ALA A 81 -4.77 -13.30 0.56
C ALA A 81 -4.82 -11.89 -0.06
N PRO A 82 -4.25 -11.66 -1.25
CA PRO A 82 -4.18 -10.33 -1.87
C PRO A 82 -5.51 -9.57 -1.97
N GLY A 83 -6.62 -10.28 -2.17
CA GLY A 83 -7.96 -9.71 -2.30
C GLY A 83 -8.73 -9.57 -0.98
N ASP A 84 -8.18 -10.04 0.13
CA ASP A 84 -8.86 -9.99 1.43
C ASP A 84 -8.90 -8.54 1.94
N PRO A 85 -10.01 -8.10 2.56
CA PRO A 85 -10.10 -6.78 3.17
C PRO A 85 -9.25 -6.69 4.46
N VAL A 86 -8.73 -5.49 4.76
CA VAL A 86 -7.89 -5.19 5.96
C VAL A 86 -8.37 -4.02 6.81
#